data_AF-A0A7S2H583-F1
#
_entry.id   AF-A0A7S2H583-F1
#
_cell.length_a   1.000
_cell.length_b   1.000
_cell.length_c   1.000
_cell.angle_alpha   90.00
_cell.angle_beta   90.00
_cell.angle_gamma   90.00
#
_symmetry.space_group_name_H-M   'P 1'
#
loop_
_entity.id
_entity.type
_entity.pdbx_description
1 polymer ?
#
loop_
_entity_poly.entity_id
_entity_poly.type
_entity_poly.pdbx_seq_one_letter_code
_entity_poly.pdbx_strand_id
1 'polypeptide(L)'
;GSRRAMGDTAGDAEEEETQEVFCLELPDGDFEALRRFLCASYLFLHHRKNPPSLSEFKHFLEGGHFEITDKSEIAATSCTTTEYCPEKRELIELLVSQHEALTTLAAESDGEVNDALALGSMTSAGEWKNFTLYSFTDIACEVSEFKIGHYDQTWEWIKCFYEYGQVEE
;
A
#
# COMPACT_ATOMS: atom_id res chain seq x y z
N GLY A 1 -50.77 -45.82 -22.78
CA GLY A 1 -49.90 -45.58 -21.61
C GLY A 1 -48.48 -45.45 -22.14
N SER A 2 -47.76 -44.35 -21.92
CA SER A 2 -46.97 -44.06 -20.69
C SER A 2 -45.90 -45.16 -20.50
N ARG A 3 -44.57 -44.93 -20.48
CA ARG A 3 -43.69 -43.82 -20.00
C ARG A 3 -42.35 -43.90 -20.78
N ARG A 4 -41.70 -42.78 -21.19
CA ARG A 4 -40.53 -42.08 -20.54
C ARG A 4 -39.48 -43.03 -19.94
N ALA A 5 -38.16 -42.83 -19.94
CA ALA A 5 -37.17 -41.89 -20.49
C ALA A 5 -35.88 -42.21 -19.70
N MET A 6 -34.72 -42.39 -20.33
CA MET A 6 -33.38 -42.28 -19.72
C MET A 6 -32.43 -42.01 -20.90
N GLY A 7 -31.84 -40.84 -21.12
CA GLY A 7 -31.41 -39.82 -20.16
C GLY A 7 -29.90 -39.91 -20.05
N ASP A 8 -29.20 -39.43 -21.09
CA ASP A 8 -27.76 -39.18 -21.10
C ASP A 8 -27.38 -38.29 -19.91
N THR A 9 -26.39 -38.73 -19.13
CA THR A 9 -25.62 -37.84 -18.25
C THR A 9 -24.16 -38.09 -18.53
N ALA A 10 -23.63 -37.34 -19.49
CA ALA A 10 -22.22 -37.03 -19.55
C ALA A 10 -21.86 -36.28 -18.26
N GLY A 11 -20.97 -36.84 -17.47
CA GLY A 11 -20.37 -36.15 -16.33
C GLY A 11 -19.46 -35.07 -16.87
N ASP A 12 -19.95 -33.83 -16.86
CA ASP A 12 -19.11 -32.64 -16.93
C ASP A 12 -18.19 -32.69 -15.71
N ALA A 13 -16.89 -32.74 -15.97
CA ALA A 13 -15.87 -32.54 -14.97
C ALA A 13 -16.03 -31.10 -14.48
N GLU A 14 -16.39 -30.95 -13.21
CA GLU A 14 -16.28 -29.67 -12.51
C GLU A 14 -14.79 -29.29 -12.58
N GLU A 15 -14.48 -28.35 -13.47
CA GLU A 15 -13.21 -27.62 -13.44
C GLU A 15 -13.17 -26.92 -12.08
N GLU A 16 -12.49 -27.52 -11.11
CA GLU A 16 -12.03 -26.80 -9.93
C GLU A 16 -11.14 -25.67 -10.44
N GLU A 17 -11.73 -24.49 -10.67
CA GLU A 17 -11.00 -23.23 -10.70
C GLU A 17 -10.26 -23.16 -9.37
N THR A 18 -8.98 -23.54 -9.39
CA THR A 18 -8.06 -23.30 -8.28
C THR A 18 -8.02 -21.80 -8.11
N GLN A 19 -8.84 -21.30 -7.19
CA GLN A 19 -8.86 -19.91 -6.78
C GLN A 19 -7.43 -19.58 -6.35
N GLU A 20 -6.69 -18.83 -7.18
CA GLU A 20 -5.34 -18.38 -6.85
C GLU A 20 -5.45 -17.61 -5.53
N VAL A 21 -4.95 -18.21 -4.46
CA VAL A 21 -5.00 -17.61 -3.14
C VAL A 21 -4.13 -16.35 -3.20
N PHE A 22 -4.75 -15.19 -3.03
CA PHE A 22 -4.02 -13.93 -2.92
C PHE A 22 -3.07 -14.03 -1.72
N CYS A 23 -1.77 -14.01 -1.99
CA CYS A 23 -0.72 -14.15 -0.99
C CYS A 23 0.13 -12.88 -1.00
N LEU A 24 0.31 -12.26 0.16
CA LEU A 24 1.05 -11.02 0.34
C LEU A 24 2.22 -11.24 1.29
N GLU A 25 3.44 -10.95 0.82
CA GLU A 25 4.67 -11.08 1.62
C GLU A 25 5.15 -9.70 2.08
N LEU A 26 4.76 -9.28 3.28
CA LEU A 26 5.19 -7.99 3.83
C LEU A 26 6.60 -8.08 4.40
N PRO A 27 7.54 -7.19 4.00
CA PRO A 27 8.86 -7.15 4.57
C PRO A 27 8.82 -6.64 6.02
N ASP A 28 9.66 -7.22 6.85
CA ASP A 28 9.95 -6.66 8.17
C ASP A 28 10.81 -5.40 8.03
N GLY A 29 10.72 -4.50 9.00
CA GLY A 29 11.52 -3.27 8.98
C GLY A 29 11.21 -2.34 10.14
N ASP A 30 12.25 -1.69 10.63
CA ASP A 30 12.18 -0.73 11.73
C ASP A 30 11.67 0.64 11.27
N PHE A 31 11.81 1.63 12.15
CA PHE A 31 11.44 3.01 11.91
C PHE A 31 12.17 3.66 10.72
N GLU A 32 13.45 3.35 10.53
CA GLU A 32 14.21 3.88 9.40
C GLU A 32 13.76 3.22 8.09
N ALA A 33 13.39 1.94 8.12
CA ALA A 33 12.76 1.27 6.98
C ALA A 33 11.40 1.92 6.62
N LEU A 34 10.57 2.27 7.60
CA LEU A 34 9.31 2.98 7.38
C LEU A 34 9.53 4.35 6.73
N ARG A 35 10.50 5.13 7.20
CA ARG A 35 10.85 6.43 6.59
C ARG A 35 11.25 6.29 5.13
N ARG A 36 12.09 5.29 4.82
CA ARG A 36 12.50 5.00 3.43
C ARG A 36 11.32 4.55 2.58
N PHE A 37 10.43 3.73 3.14
CA PHE A 37 9.21 3.31 2.47
C PHE A 37 8.34 4.51 2.08
N LEU A 38 8.04 5.45 3.00
CA LEU A 38 7.24 6.64 2.69
C LEU A 38 7.89 7.53 1.62
N CYS A 39 9.22 7.66 1.65
CA CYS A 39 9.97 8.36 0.60
C CYS A 39 9.83 7.64 -0.76
N ALA A 40 10.00 6.32 -0.79
CA ALA A 40 9.83 5.51 -2.00
C ALA A 40 8.38 5.58 -2.52
N SER A 41 7.38 5.59 -1.65
CA SER A 41 5.97 5.77 -1.98
C SER A 41 5.72 7.10 -2.68
N TYR A 42 6.30 8.19 -2.16
CA TYR A 42 6.23 9.50 -2.82
C TYR A 42 6.81 9.42 -4.23
N LEU A 43 8.02 8.88 -4.39
CA LEU A 43 8.69 8.78 -5.70
C LEU A 43 7.89 7.93 -6.69
N PHE A 44 7.41 6.77 -6.25
CA PHE A 44 6.61 5.83 -7.03
C PHE A 44 5.31 6.45 -7.55
N LEU A 45 4.62 7.23 -6.72
CA LEU A 45 3.27 7.73 -6.99
C LEU A 45 3.27 9.12 -7.63
N HIS A 46 4.25 9.97 -7.29
CA HIS A 46 4.32 11.36 -7.72
C HIS A 46 4.40 11.50 -9.25
N HIS A 47 5.16 10.64 -9.93
CA HIS A 47 5.34 10.73 -11.37
C HIS A 47 4.20 10.07 -12.16
N ARG A 48 3.49 9.10 -11.59
CA ARG A 48 2.44 8.34 -12.28
C ARG A 48 1.21 9.16 -12.64
N LYS A 49 0.67 8.99 -13.86
CA LYS A 49 -0.58 9.64 -14.26
C LYS A 49 -1.82 9.00 -13.63
N ASN A 50 -1.81 7.67 -13.51
CA ASN A 50 -2.91 6.87 -12.98
C ASN A 50 -2.45 6.09 -11.74
N PRO A 51 -3.38 5.70 -10.85
CA PRO A 51 -3.07 4.80 -9.74
C PRO A 51 -2.43 3.50 -10.26
N PRO A 52 -1.42 2.93 -9.58
CA PRO A 52 -0.85 1.64 -9.93
C PRO A 52 -1.93 0.56 -10.00
N SER A 53 -1.72 -0.44 -10.84
CA SER A 53 -2.55 -1.66 -10.81
C SER A 53 -2.34 -2.46 -9.53
N LEU A 54 -3.26 -3.37 -9.22
CA LEU A 54 -3.17 -4.25 -8.04
C LEU A 54 -1.82 -5.00 -8.01
N SER A 55 -1.38 -5.56 -9.14
CA SER A 55 -0.13 -6.31 -9.22
C SER A 55 1.10 -5.43 -9.01
N GLU A 56 1.10 -4.20 -9.56
CA GLU A 56 2.19 -3.24 -9.32
C GLU A 56 2.24 -2.79 -7.86
N PHE A 57 1.09 -2.50 -7.26
CA PHE A 57 1.02 -2.07 -5.87
C PHE A 57 1.41 -3.21 -4.91
N LYS A 58 0.94 -4.43 -5.17
CA LYS A 58 1.37 -5.64 -4.46
C LYS A 58 2.89 -5.81 -4.54
N HIS A 59 3.46 -5.78 -5.74
CA HIS A 59 4.90 -5.91 -5.92
C HIS A 59 5.70 -4.83 -5.19
N PHE A 60 5.20 -3.59 -5.18
CA PHE A 60 5.80 -2.50 -4.42
C PHE A 60 5.80 -2.78 -2.90
N LEU A 61 4.68 -3.25 -2.35
CA LEU A 61 4.57 -3.62 -0.93
C LEU A 61 5.47 -4.81 -0.56
N GLU A 62 5.63 -5.78 -1.45
CA GLU A 62 6.47 -6.98 -1.26
C GLU A 62 7.99 -6.72 -1.36
N GLY A 63 8.41 -5.45 -1.26
CA GLY A 63 9.81 -5.05 -1.28
C GLY A 63 10.28 -4.36 -2.57
N GLY A 64 9.42 -4.23 -3.59
CA GLY A 64 9.76 -3.46 -4.80
C GLY A 64 10.16 -2.01 -4.50
N HIS A 65 9.68 -1.45 -3.38
CA HIS A 65 10.04 -0.11 -2.91
C HIS A 65 11.53 0.07 -2.58
N PHE A 66 12.29 -0.99 -2.30
CA PHE A 66 13.75 -0.89 -2.05
C PHE A 66 14.55 -0.48 -3.29
N GLU A 67 13.99 -0.70 -4.48
CA GLU A 67 14.64 -0.41 -5.76
C GLU A 67 14.28 0.97 -6.32
N ILE A 68 13.31 1.65 -5.70
CA ILE A 68 12.78 2.92 -6.20
C ILE A 68 13.75 4.06 -5.91
N THR A 69 14.10 4.77 -6.97
CA THR A 69 14.91 5.99 -6.92
C THR A 69 14.27 7.07 -7.78
N ASP A 70 14.55 8.34 -7.49
CA ASP A 70 14.09 9.48 -8.32
C ASP A 70 14.37 9.25 -9.82
N LYS A 71 15.54 8.68 -10.13
CA LYS A 71 15.96 8.41 -11.50
C LYS A 71 15.21 7.25 -12.16
N SER A 72 14.81 6.21 -11.41
CA SER A 72 14.06 5.06 -11.98
C SER A 72 12.66 5.48 -12.40
N GLU A 73 11.97 6.26 -11.55
CA GLU A 73 10.58 6.64 -11.78
C GLU A 73 10.44 7.69 -12.88
N ILE A 74 11.35 8.67 -12.95
CA ILE A 74 11.36 9.67 -14.03
C ILE A 74 11.60 8.98 -15.39
N ALA A 75 12.49 7.98 -15.44
CA ALA A 75 12.74 7.23 -16.66
C ALA A 75 11.51 6.41 -17.10
N ALA A 76 10.83 5.76 -16.14
CA ALA A 76 9.62 4.98 -16.38
C ALA A 76 8.43 5.84 -16.86
N THR A 77 8.39 7.12 -16.46
CA THR A 77 7.26 8.02 -16.72
C THR A 77 7.49 8.98 -17.90
N SER A 78 8.45 8.67 -18.79
CA SER A 78 8.74 9.53 -19.95
C SER A 78 7.50 9.76 -20.82
N CYS A 79 7.07 11.03 -20.88
CA CYS A 79 5.92 11.59 -21.62
C CYS A 79 4.53 11.51 -20.97
N THR A 80 4.30 12.22 -19.85
CA THR A 80 2.93 12.61 -19.47
C THR A 80 2.84 14.03 -18.95
N THR A 81 2.06 14.86 -19.66
CA THR A 81 1.49 16.11 -19.16
C THR A 81 0.73 15.84 -17.86
N THR A 82 1.05 16.59 -16.80
CA THR A 82 0.35 16.54 -15.51
C THR A 82 -1.07 17.08 -15.68
N GLU A 83 -2.04 16.20 -15.88
CA GLU A 83 -3.45 16.53 -15.65
C GLU A 83 -3.66 16.79 -14.16
N TYR A 84 -4.41 17.85 -13.84
CA TYR A 84 -4.75 18.19 -12.47
C TYR A 84 -5.71 17.12 -11.90
N CYS A 85 -5.26 16.36 -10.91
CA CYS A 85 -6.06 15.41 -10.15
C CYS A 85 -5.97 15.78 -8.67
N PRO A 86 -7.05 16.31 -8.06
CA PRO A 86 -7.03 16.76 -6.67
C PRO A 86 -6.76 15.62 -5.68
N GLU A 87 -7.31 14.43 -5.93
CA GLU A 87 -7.14 13.26 -5.06
C GLU A 87 -5.68 12.81 -5.03
N LYS A 88 -5.02 12.78 -6.20
CA LYS A 88 -3.58 12.52 -6.28
C LYS A 88 -2.80 13.58 -5.51
N ARG A 89 -3.16 14.85 -5.65
CA ARG A 89 -2.47 15.95 -4.95
C ARG A 89 -2.56 15.76 -3.44
N GLU A 90 -3.74 15.46 -2.91
CA GLU A 90 -3.94 15.20 -1.48
C GLU A 90 -3.12 14.02 -0.98
N LEU A 91 -3.08 12.91 -1.74
CA LEU A 91 -2.21 11.77 -1.44
C LEU A 91 -0.73 12.16 -1.38
N ILE A 92 -0.25 12.96 -2.35
CA ILE A 92 1.15 13.41 -2.36
C ILE A 92 1.45 14.34 -1.18
N GLU A 93 0.54 15.26 -0.84
CA GLU A 93 0.67 16.14 0.32
C GLU A 93 0.69 15.33 1.63
N LEU A 94 -0.12 14.28 1.74
CA LEU A 94 -0.10 13.34 2.87
C LEU A 94 1.26 12.66 3.00
N LEU A 95 1.79 12.06 1.93
CA LEU A 95 3.07 11.34 1.96
C LEU A 95 4.24 12.26 2.35
N VAL A 96 4.25 13.49 1.85
CA VAL A 96 5.24 14.50 2.22
C VAL A 96 5.13 14.83 3.71
N SER A 97 3.92 15.11 4.20
CA SER A 97 3.66 15.42 5.60
C SER A 97 4.10 14.28 6.54
N GLN A 98 3.75 13.03 6.21
CA GLN A 98 4.13 11.85 6.97
C GLN A 98 5.65 11.66 7.02
N HIS A 99 6.31 11.75 5.87
CA HIS A 99 7.77 11.60 5.78
C HIS A 99 8.52 12.71 6.55
N GLU A 100 8.06 13.96 6.46
CA GLU A 100 8.63 15.09 7.20
C GLU A 100 8.42 14.96 8.71
N ALA A 101 7.23 14.52 9.13
CA ALA A 101 6.91 14.25 10.54
C ALA A 101 7.85 13.21 11.14
N LEU A 102 8.04 12.07 10.48
CA LEU A 102 8.96 11.03 10.96
C LEU A 102 10.42 11.47 10.90
N THR A 103 10.81 12.27 9.90
CA THR A 103 12.18 12.81 9.82
C THR A 103 12.47 13.79 10.96
N THR A 104 11.50 14.62 11.32
CA THR A 104 11.61 15.54 12.46
C THR A 104 11.72 14.76 13.76
N LEU A 105 10.86 13.74 13.94
CA LEU A 105 10.89 12.88 15.11
C LEU A 105 12.24 12.16 15.27
N ALA A 106 12.79 11.63 14.17
CA ALA A 106 14.11 10.99 14.14
C ALA A 106 15.24 11.93 14.60
N ALA A 107 15.16 13.21 14.21
CA ALA A 107 16.14 14.22 14.56
C ALA A 107 16.01 14.67 16.03
N GLU A 108 14.81 14.67 16.59
CA GLU A 108 14.55 15.02 17.99
C GLU A 108 14.91 13.90 18.97
N SER A 109 14.86 12.65 18.52
CA SER A 109 15.07 11.47 19.37
C SER A 109 16.48 10.88 19.31
N ASP A 110 17.47 11.61 18.75
CA ASP A 110 18.84 11.13 18.49
C ASP A 110 18.88 9.79 17.71
N GLY A 111 17.84 9.51 16.92
CA GLY A 111 17.69 8.27 16.15
C GLY A 111 17.16 7.07 16.94
N GLU A 112 16.86 7.20 18.23
CA GLU A 112 16.21 6.14 19.01
C GLU A 112 14.69 6.37 19.09
N VAL A 113 13.91 5.42 18.58
CA VAL A 113 12.47 5.38 18.83
C VAL A 113 12.26 4.77 20.21
N ASN A 114 12.00 5.59 21.22
CA ASN A 114 11.70 5.12 22.57
C ASN A 114 10.31 4.44 22.61
N ASP A 115 10.15 3.44 23.48
CA ASP A 115 8.86 2.73 23.73
C ASP A 115 7.68 3.68 24.04
N ALA A 116 7.96 4.91 24.47
CA ALA A 116 6.96 5.95 24.68
C ALA A 116 6.30 6.45 23.39
N LEU A 117 6.97 6.35 22.23
CA LEU A 117 6.41 6.70 20.93
C LEU A 117 5.40 5.64 20.45
N ALA A 118 5.57 4.38 20.86
CA ALA A 118 4.74 3.25 20.46
C ALA A 118 3.30 3.27 21.01
N LEU A 119 2.96 4.19 21.93
CA LEU A 119 1.62 4.34 22.49
C LEU A 119 0.75 5.37 21.75
N GLY A 120 1.23 5.88 20.62
CA GLY A 120 0.61 7.01 19.93
C GLY A 120 1.38 8.29 20.21
N SER A 121 1.86 8.94 19.16
CA SER A 121 2.51 10.26 19.25
C SER A 121 1.78 11.27 18.39
N MET A 122 1.61 12.49 18.92
CA MET A 122 1.13 13.60 18.11
C MET A 122 2.31 14.18 17.32
N THR A 123 2.26 14.07 16.00
CA THR A 123 3.26 14.60 15.08
C THR A 123 2.69 15.79 14.29
N SER A 124 3.51 16.44 13.47
CA SER A 124 3.02 17.46 12.53
C SER A 124 2.07 16.90 11.47
N ALA A 125 2.12 15.58 11.20
CA ALA A 125 1.19 14.88 10.32
C ALA A 125 -0.08 14.37 11.04
N GLY A 126 -0.24 14.70 12.33
CA GLY A 126 -1.34 14.22 13.18
C GLY A 126 -0.91 13.09 14.11
N GLU A 127 -1.89 12.38 14.66
CA GLU A 127 -1.67 11.22 15.52
C GLU A 127 -0.97 10.10 14.74
N TRP A 128 -0.04 9.39 15.39
CA TRP A 128 0.72 8.31 14.77
C TRP A 128 0.85 7.15 15.73
N LYS A 129 0.48 5.94 15.29
CA LYS A 129 0.50 4.72 16.13
C LYS A 129 1.50 3.66 15.66
N ASN A 130 1.79 3.59 14.36
CA ASN A 130 2.60 2.50 13.78
C ASN A 130 3.98 2.97 13.33
N PHE A 131 4.99 2.77 14.17
CA PHE A 131 6.35 3.30 13.95
C PHE A 131 7.33 2.33 13.26
N THR A 132 6.86 1.16 12.83
CA THR A 132 7.68 0.19 12.09
C THR A 132 7.09 -0.05 10.70
N LEU A 133 7.93 -0.45 9.73
CA LEU A 133 7.46 -0.77 8.39
C LEU A 133 6.42 -1.89 8.43
N TYR A 134 6.72 -2.93 9.21
CA TYR A 134 5.82 -4.07 9.35
C TYR A 134 4.48 -3.63 9.95
N SER A 135 4.46 -2.99 11.13
CA SER A 135 3.20 -2.61 11.77
C SER A 135 2.37 -1.67 10.91
N PHE A 136 3.01 -0.70 10.23
CA PHE A 136 2.35 0.23 9.32
C PHE A 136 1.70 -0.48 8.14
N THR A 137 2.46 -1.34 7.44
CA THR A 137 1.96 -2.02 6.24
C THR A 137 0.98 -3.12 6.55
N ASP A 138 1.17 -3.84 7.66
CA ASP A 138 0.29 -4.93 8.09
C ASP A 138 -1.11 -4.42 8.43
N ILE A 139 -1.22 -3.36 9.24
CA ILE A 139 -2.52 -2.76 9.59
C ILE A 139 -3.16 -2.07 8.38
N ALA A 140 -2.36 -1.37 7.55
CA ALA A 140 -2.87 -0.75 6.32
C ALA A 140 -3.48 -1.80 5.39
N CYS A 141 -2.82 -2.94 5.20
CA CYS A 141 -3.32 -4.03 4.37
C CYS A 141 -4.54 -4.75 4.97
N GLU A 142 -4.65 -4.77 6.30
CA GLU A 142 -5.79 -5.35 7.01
C GLU A 142 -7.04 -4.48 6.87
N VAL A 143 -6.93 -3.20 7.23
CA VAL A 143 -8.06 -2.26 7.24
C VAL A 143 -8.53 -1.92 5.83
N SER A 144 -7.62 -1.85 4.85
CA SER A 144 -7.98 -1.67 3.44
C SER A 144 -8.47 -2.95 2.76
N GLU A 145 -8.54 -4.08 3.48
CA GLU A 145 -8.88 -5.40 2.94
C GLU A 145 -7.94 -5.89 1.82
N PHE A 146 -6.76 -5.28 1.68
CA PHE A 146 -5.78 -5.67 0.67
C PHE A 146 -5.28 -7.10 0.88
N LYS A 147 -5.15 -7.57 2.13
CA LYS A 147 -4.77 -8.96 2.45
C LYS A 147 -5.68 -10.02 1.84
N ILE A 148 -6.94 -9.67 1.55
CA ILE A 148 -7.92 -10.56 0.92
C ILE A 148 -8.12 -10.27 -0.57
N GLY A 149 -7.25 -9.45 -1.17
CA GLY A 149 -7.24 -9.11 -2.59
C GLY A 149 -8.15 -7.97 -2.99
N HIS A 150 -8.74 -7.23 -2.04
CA HIS A 150 -9.51 -6.03 -2.37
C HIS A 150 -8.58 -4.88 -2.75
N TYR A 151 -8.83 -4.24 -3.90
CA TYR A 151 -8.07 -3.09 -4.36
C TYR A 151 -8.90 -2.24 -5.32
N ASP A 152 -9.32 -1.06 -4.88
CA ASP A 152 -9.92 -0.07 -5.76
C ASP A 152 -8.81 0.77 -6.39
N GLN A 153 -8.62 0.65 -7.72
CA GLN A 153 -7.58 1.38 -8.45
C GLN A 153 -7.88 2.89 -8.56
N THR A 154 -7.85 3.58 -7.43
CA THR A 154 -8.15 4.99 -7.25
C THR A 154 -7.10 5.64 -6.35
N TRP A 155 -6.87 6.94 -6.53
CA TRP A 155 -5.96 7.68 -5.65
C TRP A 155 -6.49 7.78 -4.22
N GLU A 156 -7.81 7.83 -4.05
CA GLU A 156 -8.46 7.88 -2.75
C GLU A 156 -8.22 6.61 -1.94
N TRP A 157 -8.38 5.43 -2.55
CA TRP A 157 -8.10 4.17 -1.86
C TRP A 157 -6.64 4.09 -1.39
N ILE A 158 -5.69 4.53 -2.23
CA ILE A 158 -4.26 4.56 -1.88
C ILE A 158 -4.01 5.56 -0.76
N LYS A 159 -4.66 6.73 -0.77
CA LYS A 159 -4.58 7.70 0.32
C LYS A 159 -5.08 7.09 1.63
N CYS A 160 -6.25 6.47 1.63
CA CYS A 160 -6.80 5.78 2.79
C CYS A 160 -5.86 4.68 3.30
N PHE A 161 -5.19 3.93 2.42
CA PHE A 161 -4.17 2.96 2.81
C PHE A 161 -3.05 3.58 3.68
N TYR A 162 -2.51 4.74 3.27
CA TYR A 162 -1.47 5.43 4.06
C TYR A 162 -2.02 6.08 5.34
N GLU A 163 -3.27 6.53 5.35
CA GLU A 163 -3.93 7.02 6.55
C GLU A 163 -4.13 5.89 7.57
N TYR A 164 -4.62 4.72 7.14
CA TYR A 164 -4.81 3.56 8.00
C TYR A 164 -3.50 3.07 8.60
N GLY A 165 -2.45 2.97 7.78
CA GLY A 165 -1.12 2.64 8.27
C GLY A 165 -0.64 3.59 9.37
N GLN A 166 -1.03 4.87 9.33
CA GLN A 166 -0.64 5.85 10.33
C GLN A 166 -1.43 5.73 11.65
N VAL A 167 -2.77 5.61 11.59
CA VAL A 167 -3.65 5.88 12.75
C VAL A 167 -4.40 4.69 13.34
N GLU A 168 -4.47 3.55 12.62
CA GLU A 168 -5.23 2.37 13.07
C GLU A 168 -4.39 1.47 13.98
N GLU A 169 -5.08 0.60 14.74
CA GLU A 169 -4.51 -0.33 15.75
C GLU A 169 -4.83 -1.79 15.45
#